data_AF-A0A6N3UMK0-F1
#
_entry.id   AF-A0A6N3UMK0-F1
#
_cell.length_a   1.000
_cell.length_b   1.000
_cell.length_c   1.000
_cell.angle_alpha   90.00
_cell.angle_beta   90.00
_cell.angle_gamma   90.00
#
_symmetry.space_group_name_H-M   'P 1'
#
loop_
_entity.id
_entity.type
_entity.pdbx_description
1 polymer ?
#
loop_
_entity_poly.entity_id
_entity_poly.type
_entity_poly.pdbx_seq_one_letter_code
_entity_poly.pdbx_strand_id
1 'polypeptide(L)'
;MSYGLRTWNANGILELDTDTFTYQVIHNQVYQLTLRAVITVPIAGFTPANCVATILPVSPPNTSYNSCFDSMPYMSVGNGQVVVRSQNPMEPDANNGSTIQFRLLVMRYKN
;
A
#
# COMPACT_ATOMS: atom_id res chain seq x y z
N MET A 1 -4.27 -4.68 -22.58
CA MET A 1 -4.11 -5.96 -21.86
C MET A 1 -5.21 -6.00 -20.81
N SER A 2 -6.12 -6.97 -20.87
CA SER A 2 -7.09 -7.22 -19.79
C SER A 2 -6.33 -7.86 -18.62
N TYR A 3 -6.64 -7.45 -17.39
CA TYR A 3 -5.95 -7.88 -16.17
C TYR A 3 -6.98 -8.43 -15.20
N GLY A 4 -7.17 -9.74 -15.18
CA GLY A 4 -8.13 -10.35 -14.28
C GLY A 4 -8.20 -11.86 -14.38
N LEU A 5 -8.78 -12.47 -13.36
CA LEU A 5 -9.31 -13.83 -13.41
C LEU A 5 -10.73 -13.77 -13.98
N ARG A 6 -10.98 -14.65 -14.95
CA ARG A 6 -12.33 -14.98 -15.40
C ARG A 6 -12.57 -16.47 -15.16
N THR A 7 -13.75 -16.83 -14.70
CA THR A 7 -14.16 -18.23 -14.56
C THR A 7 -15.40 -18.49 -15.39
N TRP A 8 -15.42 -19.66 -16.04
CA TRP A 8 -16.54 -20.13 -16.82
C TRP A 8 -17.03 -21.45 -16.24
N ASN A 9 -18.33 -21.69 -16.30
CA ASN A 9 -18.86 -23.00 -15.94
C ASN A 9 -18.72 -24.03 -17.06
N ALA A 10 -19.17 -25.25 -16.76
CA ALA A 10 -19.16 -26.37 -17.70
C ALA A 10 -19.94 -26.12 -19.00
N ASN A 11 -20.86 -25.14 -19.00
CA ASN A 11 -21.63 -24.74 -20.18
C ASN A 11 -21.01 -23.54 -20.93
N GLY A 12 -19.83 -23.07 -20.50
CA GLY A 12 -19.14 -21.93 -21.10
C GLY A 12 -19.71 -20.55 -20.73
N ILE A 13 -20.60 -20.47 -19.72
CA ILE A 13 -21.15 -19.20 -19.24
C ILE A 13 -20.15 -18.56 -18.27
N LEU A 14 -19.90 -17.27 -18.44
CA LEU A 14 -19.05 -16.46 -17.56
C LEU A 14 -19.70 -16.31 -16.18
N GLU A 15 -19.04 -16.79 -15.13
CA GLU A 15 -19.56 -16.74 -13.75
C GLU A 15 -18.86 -15.68 -12.89
N LEU A 16 -17.60 -15.38 -13.19
CA LEU A 16 -16.83 -14.36 -12.49
C LEU A 16 -16.01 -13.59 -13.53
N ASP A 17 -16.15 -12.27 -13.56
CA ASP A 17 -15.26 -11.39 -14.31
C ASP A 17 -14.67 -10.30 -13.43
N THR A 18 -13.43 -10.50 -13.02
CA THR A 18 -12.72 -9.50 -12.22
C THR A 18 -12.33 -8.25 -13.00
N ASP A 19 -12.47 -8.21 -14.34
CA ASP A 19 -12.34 -6.96 -15.11
C ASP A 19 -13.50 -5.99 -14.83
N THR A 20 -14.66 -6.51 -14.39
CA THR A 20 -15.86 -5.71 -14.07
C THR A 20 -15.90 -5.24 -12.62
N PHE A 21 -14.93 -5.62 -11.81
CA PHE A 21 -14.93 -5.26 -10.40
C PHE A 21 -14.64 -3.77 -10.23
N THR A 22 -15.37 -3.15 -9.31
CA THR A 22 -15.14 -1.74 -8.93
C THR A 22 -13.76 -1.51 -8.32
N TYR A 23 -13.17 -2.55 -7.70
CA TYR A 23 -11.85 -2.48 -7.09
C TYR A 23 -11.07 -3.79 -7.32
N GLN A 24 -9.80 -3.66 -7.69
CA GLN A 24 -8.85 -4.76 -7.80
C GLN A 24 -7.68 -4.53 -6.84
N VAL A 25 -7.39 -5.51 -5.97
CA VAL A 25 -6.16 -5.48 -5.14
C VAL A 25 -4.98 -5.85 -6.02
N ILE A 26 -4.03 -4.92 -6.19
CA ILE A 26 -2.84 -5.10 -7.03
C ILE A 26 -1.54 -5.23 -6.23
N HIS A 27 -1.57 -4.93 -4.93
CA HIS A 27 -0.47 -5.18 -4.02
C HIS A 27 -0.99 -5.35 -2.58
N ASN A 28 -0.43 -6.31 -1.86
CA ASN A 28 -0.79 -6.60 -0.47
C ASN A 28 0.38 -7.31 0.24
N GLN A 29 1.21 -6.55 0.94
CA GLN A 29 2.39 -7.08 1.62
C GLN A 29 2.65 -6.37 2.95
N VAL A 30 3.22 -7.09 3.91
CA VAL A 30 3.66 -6.54 5.20
C VAL A 30 5.12 -6.12 5.11
N TYR A 31 5.42 -4.94 5.66
CA TYR A 31 6.75 -4.34 5.74
C TYR A 31 7.06 -3.94 7.18
N GLN A 32 8.34 -3.99 7.52
CA GLN A 32 8.87 -3.49 8.78
C GLN A 32 9.68 -2.22 8.49
N LEU A 33 9.35 -1.12 9.17
CA LEU A 33 10.19 0.07 9.13
C LEU A 33 11.29 -0.01 10.20
N THR A 34 12.46 0.47 9.82
CA THR A 34 13.52 0.88 10.76
C THR A 34 13.66 2.39 10.69
N LEU A 35 14.27 2.99 11.70
CA LEU A 35 14.46 4.44 11.76
C LEU A 35 15.21 4.93 10.52
N ARG A 36 14.69 5.98 9.86
CA ARG A 36 15.22 6.57 8.61
C ARG A 36 15.13 5.65 7.38
N ALA A 37 14.43 4.52 7.46
CA ALA A 37 14.23 3.65 6.31
C ALA A 37 13.42 4.35 5.21
N VAL A 38 13.78 4.05 3.97
CA VAL A 38 13.01 4.39 2.76
C VAL A 38 12.73 3.09 2.02
N ILE A 39 11.47 2.70 1.96
CA ILE A 39 11.00 1.52 1.25
C ILE A 39 10.36 1.99 -0.05
N THR A 40 10.98 1.65 -1.18
CA THR A 40 10.41 1.88 -2.50
C THR A 40 9.84 0.57 -3.03
N VAL A 41 8.52 0.53 -3.19
CA VAL A 41 7.81 -0.64 -3.68
C VAL A 41 7.42 -0.42 -5.13
N PRO A 42 8.02 -1.15 -6.10
CA PRO A 42 7.59 -1.13 -7.48
C PRO A 42 6.25 -1.87 -7.60
N ILE A 43 5.25 -1.20 -8.18
CA ILE A 43 3.90 -1.75 -8.37
C ILE A 43 3.50 -1.52 -9.82
N ALA A 44 3.60 -2.59 -10.62
CA ALA A 44 3.28 -2.55 -12.04
C ALA A 44 1.84 -2.09 -12.26
N GLY A 45 1.66 -1.10 -13.16
CA GLY A 45 0.35 -0.56 -13.49
C GLY A 45 -0.30 0.29 -12.39
N PHE A 46 0.45 0.73 -11.37
CA PHE A 46 -0.02 1.75 -10.45
C PHE A 46 0.04 3.13 -11.12
N THR A 47 -1.07 3.87 -11.10
CA THR A 47 -1.06 5.32 -11.36
C THR A 47 -1.97 6.05 -10.36
N PRO A 48 -1.56 7.20 -9.81
CA PRO A 48 -2.40 7.98 -8.89
C PRO A 48 -3.77 8.36 -9.47
N ALA A 49 -3.93 8.33 -10.81
CA ALA A 49 -5.18 8.63 -11.48
C ALA A 49 -6.26 7.53 -11.35
N ASN A 50 -5.87 6.28 -11.06
CA ASN A 50 -6.82 5.15 -10.94
C ASN A 50 -6.48 4.15 -9.83
N CYS A 51 -5.44 4.40 -9.04
CA CYS A 51 -5.03 3.56 -7.92
C CYS A 51 -4.96 4.36 -6.62
N VAL A 52 -5.22 3.66 -5.51
CA VAL A 52 -5.03 4.13 -4.14
C VAL A 52 -4.06 3.19 -3.44
N ALA A 53 -3.13 3.76 -2.69
CA ALA A 53 -2.28 3.04 -1.75
C ALA A 53 -2.68 3.43 -0.33
N THR A 54 -2.74 2.45 0.57
CA THR A 54 -3.11 2.62 1.98
C THR A 54 -2.14 1.87 2.87
N ILE A 55 -1.71 2.53 3.94
CA ILE A 55 -0.94 1.91 5.02
C ILE A 55 -1.91 1.44 6.09
N LEU A 56 -1.81 0.17 6.47
CA LEU A 56 -2.58 -0.43 7.55
C LEU A 56 -1.60 -0.92 8.63
N PRO A 57 -1.49 -0.22 9.78
CA PRO A 57 -0.67 -0.69 10.89
C PRO A 57 -1.10 -2.09 11.33
N VAL A 58 -0.14 -2.96 11.61
CA VAL A 58 -0.41 -4.34 12.06
C VAL A 58 -0.39 -4.43 13.59
N SER A 59 0.40 -3.58 14.23
CA SER A 59 0.50 -3.49 15.68
C SER A 59 -0.32 -2.31 16.21
N PRO A 60 -0.99 -2.47 17.37
CA PRO A 60 -1.62 -1.34 18.03
C PRO A 60 -0.55 -0.32 18.47
N PRO A 61 -0.88 0.98 18.45
CA PRO A 61 0.04 1.99 18.96
C PRO A 61 0.25 1.81 20.47
N ASN A 62 1.44 2.11 20.96
CA ASN A 62 1.68 2.16 22.40
C ASN A 62 0.96 3.38 22.98
N THR A 63 -0.07 3.16 23.79
CA THR A 63 -0.87 4.23 24.41
C THR A 63 -0.26 4.76 25.70
N SER A 64 0.78 4.10 26.24
CA SER A 64 1.42 4.48 27.50
C SER A 64 2.35 5.68 27.33
N TYR A 65 2.84 5.93 26.11
CA TYR A 65 3.70 7.05 25.78
C TYR A 65 3.50 7.45 24.32
N ASN A 66 3.23 8.73 24.07
CA ASN A 66 3.13 9.26 22.71
C ASN A 66 4.54 9.33 22.09
N SER A 67 4.92 8.26 21.40
CA SER A 67 6.19 8.14 20.70
C SER A 67 6.05 8.42 19.21
N CYS A 68 7.02 9.13 18.61
CA CYS A 68 7.11 9.27 17.16
C CYS A 68 7.37 7.91 16.47
N PHE A 69 7.93 6.93 17.18
CA PHE A 69 8.20 5.58 16.68
C PHE A 69 6.93 4.80 16.30
N ASP A 70 5.79 5.12 16.92
CA ASP A 70 4.49 4.46 16.68
C ASP A 70 3.60 5.24 15.71
N SER A 71 4.09 6.36 15.17
CA SER A 71 3.33 7.22 14.27
C SER A 71 3.15 6.60 12.88
N MET A 72 2.17 7.09 12.11
CA MET A 72 1.98 6.69 10.72
C MET A 72 3.16 7.20 9.87
N PRO A 73 3.81 6.35 9.05
CA PRO A 73 4.93 6.77 8.23
C PRO A 73 4.48 7.68 7.08
N TYR A 74 5.44 8.41 6.51
CA TYR A 74 5.18 9.27 5.36
C TYR A 74 5.12 8.42 4.08
N MET A 75 4.02 8.54 3.32
CA MET A 75 3.86 7.87 2.04
C MET A 75 3.76 8.89 0.92
N SER A 76 4.48 8.63 -0.17
CA SER A 76 4.33 9.32 -1.44
C SER A 76 4.13 8.30 -2.55
N VAL A 77 3.26 8.64 -3.50
CA VAL A 77 2.89 7.76 -4.62
C VAL A 77 3.34 8.39 -5.93
N GLY A 78 3.72 7.56 -6.90
CA GLY A 78 4.08 7.99 -8.25
C GLY A 78 3.75 6.89 -9.25
N ASN A 79 3.78 7.19 -10.55
CA ASN A 79 3.50 6.18 -11.56
C ASN A 79 4.44 4.97 -11.41
N GLY A 80 3.86 3.77 -11.28
CA GLY A 80 4.56 2.51 -11.13
C GLY A 80 5.16 2.23 -9.74
N GLN A 81 4.99 3.12 -8.75
CA GLN A 81 5.62 2.93 -7.45
C GLN A 81 4.91 3.60 -6.27
N VAL A 82 5.14 3.02 -5.09
CA VAL A 82 4.80 3.63 -3.80
C VAL A 82 6.08 3.72 -2.98
N VAL A 83 6.34 4.89 -2.40
CA VAL A 83 7.50 5.13 -1.54
C VAL A 83 7.00 5.43 -0.13
N VAL A 84 7.44 4.62 0.83
CA VAL A 84 7.16 4.81 2.25
C VAL A 84 8.46 5.18 2.96
N ARG A 85 8.41 6.23 3.77
CA ARG A 85 9.54 6.73 4.56
C ARG A 85 9.19 6.64 6.03
N SER A 86 10.13 6.14 6.82
CA SER A 86 10.06 6.21 8.29
C SER A 86 9.88 7.66 8.76
N GLN A 87 10.59 8.59 8.12
CA GLN A 87 10.63 10.00 8.50
C GLN A 87 9.94 10.88 7.44
N ASN A 88 9.21 11.90 7.88
CA ASN A 88 8.72 12.94 6.99
C ASN A 88 9.92 13.66 6.34
N PRO A 89 9.95 13.89 5.00
CA PRO A 89 11.06 14.57 4.34
C PRO A 89 11.50 15.91 4.96
N MET A 90 10.59 16.62 5.64
CA MET A 90 10.86 17.91 6.29
C MET A 90 11.10 17.81 7.80
N GLU A 91 11.19 16.62 8.37
CA GLU A 91 11.47 16.43 9.81
C GLU A 91 12.94 16.77 10.11
N PRO A 92 13.22 17.75 10.99
CA PRO A 92 14.59 18.20 11.24
C PRO A 92 15.40 17.25 12.14
N ASP A 93 14.76 16.49 13.03
CA ASP A 93 15.47 15.57 13.93
C ASP A 93 15.62 14.19 13.28
N ALA A 94 16.87 13.77 13.08
CA ALA A 94 17.19 12.46 12.51
C ALA A 94 16.81 11.28 13.42
N ASN A 95 16.47 11.52 14.68
CA ASN A 95 16.01 10.52 15.62
C ASN A 95 14.48 10.34 15.60
N ASN A 96 13.75 11.21 14.89
CA ASN A 96 12.31 11.11 14.74
C ASN A 96 11.93 10.31 13.49
N GLY A 97 11.05 9.34 13.67
CA GLY A 97 10.49 8.58 12.56
C GLY A 97 9.72 7.37 13.03
N SER A 98 8.82 6.87 12.19
CA SER A 98 8.04 5.67 12.43
C SER A 98 8.90 4.42 12.27
N THR A 99 8.75 3.47 13.19
CA THR A 99 9.38 2.14 13.14
C THR A 99 8.35 1.02 13.19
N ILE A 100 7.11 1.32 12.80
CA ILE A 100 6.00 0.37 12.89
C ILE A 100 6.13 -0.75 11.86
N GLN A 101 5.48 -1.87 12.18
CA GLN A 101 5.10 -2.86 11.17
C GLN A 101 3.78 -2.43 10.52
N PHE A 102 3.74 -2.46 9.18
CA PHE A 102 2.55 -2.07 8.44
C PHE A 102 2.31 -2.95 7.22
N ARG A 103 1.06 -3.05 6.80
CA ARG A 103 0.66 -3.64 5.53
C ARG A 103 0.44 -2.53 4.51
N LEU A 104 1.11 -2.65 3.38
CA LEU A 104 0.84 -1.82 2.21
C LEU A 104 -0.24 -2.52 1.38
N LEU A 105 -1.41 -1.91 1.32
CA LEU A 105 -2.52 -2.35 0.48
C LEU A 105 -2.66 -1.37 -0.68
N VAL A 106 -2.68 -1.87 -1.91
CA VAL A 106 -2.88 -1.06 -3.11
C VAL A 106 -4.03 -1.61 -3.93
N MET A 107 -4.96 -0.72 -4.26
CA MET A 107 -6.18 -1.02 -4.99
C MET A 107 -6.27 -0.15 -6.24
N ARG A 108 -6.66 -0.74 -7.35
CA ARG A 108 -7.07 -0.05 -8.58
C ARG A 108 -8.59 0.04 -8.60
N TYR A 109 -9.15 1.22 -8.87
CA TYR A 109 -10.60 1.48 -8.86
C TYR A 109 -11.19 1.83 -10.23
N LYS A 110 -10.34 1.89 -11.27
CA LYS A 110 -10.75 2.12 -12.66
C LYS A 110 -9.80 1.36 -13.58
N ASN A 111 -10.31 0.33 -14.24
CA ASN A 111 -9.59 -0.41 -15.29
C ASN A 111 -9.55 0.38 -16.59
#